data_AF-A0A351XD51-F1
#
_entry.id   AF-A0A351XD51-F1
#
_cell.length_a   1.000
_cell.length_b   1.000
_cell.length_c   1.000
_cell.angle_alpha   90.00
_cell.angle_beta   90.00
_cell.angle_gamma   90.00
#
_symmetry.space_group_name_H-M   'P 1'
#
loop_
_entity.id
_entity.type
_entity.pdbx_description
1 polymer ?
#
loop_
_entity_poly.entity_id
_entity_poly.type
_entity_poly.pdbx_seq_one_letter_code
_entity_poly.pdbx_strand_id
1 'polypeptide(L)'
;VLSHNDESWIELDELVEICRPRGEVVVLSFDSKRYVGAQIGVHSPAGVRVGEVSHLRNVEYLLVAGDPARVRRMVEPFVGSPALNGT
;
A
#
# COMPACT_ATOMS: atom_id res chain seq x y z
N VAL A 1 3.03 -13.10 2.47
CA VAL A 1 3.04 -11.62 2.49
C VAL A 1 2.72 -11.15 1.09
N LEU A 2 1.81 -10.19 0.96
CA LEU A 2 1.45 -9.52 -0.30
C LEU A 2 1.76 -8.03 -0.13
N SER A 3 2.29 -7.40 -1.19
CA SER A 3 2.60 -5.96 -1.23
C SER A 3 1.76 -5.31 -2.31
N HIS A 4 1.13 -4.17 -2.00
CA HIS A 4 0.32 -3.39 -2.94
C HIS A 4 0.28 -1.91 -2.56
N ASN A 5 -0.39 -1.07 -3.35
CA ASN A 5 -0.69 0.30 -2.98
C ASN A 5 -2.09 0.74 -3.47
N ASP A 6 -2.52 1.89 -3.00
CA ASP A 6 -3.80 2.54 -3.32
C ASP A 6 -3.90 3.17 -4.72
N GLU A 7 -2.85 3.10 -5.55
CA GLU A 7 -2.90 3.54 -6.96
C GLU A 7 -3.10 2.39 -7.95
N SER A 8 -3.20 1.17 -7.43
CA SER A 8 -3.30 -0.03 -8.25
C SER A 8 -4.77 -0.38 -8.57
N TRP A 9 -4.96 -1.39 -9.44
CA TRP A 9 -6.29 -1.73 -9.96
C TRP A 9 -7.20 -2.50 -8.98
N ILE A 10 -6.64 -3.06 -7.91
CA ILE A 10 -7.38 -3.88 -6.94
C ILE A 10 -7.42 -3.14 -5.61
N GLU A 11 -8.63 -2.92 -5.12
CA GLU A 11 -8.87 -2.22 -3.86
C GLU A 11 -8.45 -3.06 -2.65
N LEU A 12 -8.16 -2.40 -1.52
CA LEU A 12 -7.67 -3.06 -0.31
C LEU A 12 -8.62 -4.16 0.20
N ASP A 13 -9.93 -3.92 0.19
CA ASP A 13 -10.93 -4.89 0.65
C ASP A 13 -10.89 -6.16 -0.20
N GLU A 14 -10.70 -6.04 -1.52
CA GLU A 14 -10.59 -7.17 -2.43
C GLU A 14 -9.28 -7.95 -2.19
N LEU A 15 -8.17 -7.26 -1.91
CA LEU A 15 -6.92 -7.92 -1.52
C LEU A 15 -7.07 -8.70 -0.21
N VAL A 16 -7.84 -8.18 0.75
CA VAL A 16 -8.14 -8.88 2.00
C VAL A 16 -8.93 -10.15 1.70
N GLU A 17 -9.98 -10.09 0.87
CA GLU A 17 -10.72 -11.30 0.45
C GLU A 17 -9.81 -12.33 -0.24
N ILE A 18 -8.94 -11.89 -1.15
CA ILE A 18 -7.96 -12.75 -1.84
C ILE A 18 -7.01 -13.44 -0.83
N CYS A 19 -6.70 -12.78 0.29
CA CYS A 19 -5.80 -13.29 1.31
C CYS A 19 -6.48 -14.17 2.35
N ARG A 20 -7.77 -13.95 2.65
CA ARG A 20 -8.53 -14.63 3.71
C ARG A 20 -8.45 -16.16 3.71
N PRO A 21 -8.46 -16.87 2.56
CA PRO A 21 -8.34 -18.33 2.56
C PRO A 21 -7.04 -18.87 3.18
N ARG A 22 -6.02 -18.01 3.40
CA ARG A 22 -4.75 -18.38 4.03
C ARG A 22 -4.77 -18.30 5.56
N GLY A 23 -5.81 -17.74 6.19
CA GLY A 23 -5.95 -17.61 7.64
C GLY A 23 -6.14 -16.16 8.09
N GLU A 24 -5.55 -15.81 9.24
CA GLU A 24 -5.60 -14.43 9.75
C GLU A 24 -4.91 -13.49 8.75
N VAL A 25 -5.52 -12.34 8.48
CA VAL A 25 -4.98 -11.30 7.60
C VAL A 25 -4.83 -10.03 8.41
N VAL A 26 -3.62 -9.48 8.42
CA VAL A 26 -3.33 -8.16 9.00
C VAL A 26 -2.78 -7.26 7.91
N VAL A 27 -3.30 -6.04 7.83
CA VAL A 27 -2.85 -5.00 6.91
C VAL A 27 -1.93 -4.04 7.65
N LEU A 28 -0.75 -3.76 7.09
CA LEU A 28 0.11 -2.66 7.47
C LEU A 28 0.05 -1.60 6.37
N SER A 29 -0.15 -0.34 6.73
CA SER A 29 -0.29 0.79 5.79
C SER A 29 0.82 1.80 5.98
N PHE A 30 1.51 2.20 4.92
CA PHE A 30 2.62 3.13 4.99
C PHE A 30 2.40 4.30 4.04
N ASP A 31 2.28 5.50 4.61
CA ASP A 31 2.23 6.73 3.82
C ASP A 31 3.61 7.00 3.18
N SER A 32 3.68 6.89 1.85
CA SER A 32 4.92 6.93 1.08
C SER A 32 4.95 8.13 0.13
N LYS A 33 6.17 8.55 -0.26
CA LYS A 33 6.34 9.53 -1.34
C LYS A 33 6.20 8.79 -2.67
N ARG A 34 5.28 9.26 -3.51
CA ARG A 34 5.08 8.70 -4.84
C ARG A 34 6.33 8.90 -5.69
N TYR A 35 6.60 7.94 -6.59
CA TYR A 35 7.71 8.02 -7.54
C TYR A 35 7.68 9.34 -8.33
N VAL A 36 8.87 9.90 -8.59
CA VAL A 36 9.07 11.20 -9.27
C VAL A 36 8.37 11.29 -10.64
N GLY A 37 8.02 10.15 -11.25
CA GLY A 37 7.14 10.01 -12.41
C GLY A 37 5.91 10.93 -12.39
N ALA A 38 5.27 11.13 -11.23
CA ALA A 38 4.12 12.02 -11.09
C ALA A 38 4.44 13.51 -11.31
N GLN A 39 5.69 13.92 -11.10
CA GLN A 39 6.16 15.29 -11.32
C GLN A 39 6.71 15.49 -12.74
N ILE A 40 7.33 14.46 -13.33
CA ILE A 40 7.90 14.54 -14.67
C ILE A 40 6.90 14.19 -15.78
N GLY A 41 5.92 13.33 -15.50
CA GLY A 41 4.92 12.84 -16.45
C GLY A 41 3.93 13.90 -16.95
N VAL A 42 4.00 15.11 -16.40
CA VAL A 42 3.22 16.27 -16.85
C VAL A 42 3.93 17.09 -17.92
N HIS A 43 5.11 16.66 -18.39
CA HIS A 43 5.87 17.32 -19.46
C HIS A 43 5.94 16.43 -20.71
N SER A 44 5.81 17.04 -21.90
CA SER A 44 6.01 16.36 -23.18
C SER A 44 7.51 16.10 -23.43
N PRO A 45 7.88 15.27 -24.44
CA PRO A 45 9.29 15.08 -24.81
C PRO A 45 10.04 16.37 -25.17
N ALA A 46 9.32 17.43 -25.54
CA ALA A 46 9.89 18.75 -25.82
C ALA A 46 10.03 19.63 -24.55
N GLY A 47 9.72 19.11 -23.36
CA GLY A 47 9.78 19.82 -22.08
C GLY A 47 8.59 20.75 -21.81
N VAL A 48 7.56 20.72 -22.64
CA VAL A 48 6.37 21.57 -22.48
C VAL A 48 5.42 20.93 -21.47
N ARG A 49 4.93 21.70 -20.50
CA ARG A 49 3.92 21.25 -19.55
C ARG A 49 2.60 20.94 -20.26
N VAL A 50 2.13 19.71 -20.15
CA VAL A 50 0.89 19.17 -20.75
C VAL A 50 -0.12 18.68 -19.71
N GLY A 51 0.17 18.86 -18.42
CA GLY A 51 -0.73 18.50 -17.33
C GLY A 51 -0.37 19.14 -15.99
N GLU A 52 -1.14 18.79 -14.98
CA GLU A 52 -0.95 19.24 -13.60
C GLU A 52 -0.38 18.13 -12.74
N VAL A 53 0.53 18.48 -11.83
CA VAL A 53 1.06 17.51 -10.86
C VAL A 53 -0.09 17.11 -9.93
N SER A 54 -0.36 15.81 -9.83
CA SER A 54 -1.43 15.26 -8.99
C SER A 54 -0.86 14.70 -7.68
N HIS A 55 -1.48 13.65 -7.12
CA HIS A 55 -1.05 13.02 -5.87
C HIS A 55 0.45 12.73 -5.87
N LEU A 56 1.15 13.25 -4.85
CA LEU A 56 2.59 13.08 -4.61
C LEU A 56 2.87 12.06 -3.50
N ARG A 57 1.80 11.49 -2.94
CA ARG A 57 1.85 10.50 -1.89
C ARG A 57 0.88 9.38 -2.23
N ASN A 58 1.21 8.19 -1.78
CA ASN A 58 0.41 6.99 -1.91
C ASN A 58 0.54 6.17 -0.63
N VAL A 59 -0.40 5.27 -0.40
CA VAL A 59 -0.36 4.34 0.74
C VAL A 59 0.12 2.98 0.24
N GLU A 60 1.27 2.55 0.75
CA GLU A 60 1.79 1.20 0.52
C GLU A 60 1.19 0.24 1.55
N TYR A 61 0.56 -0.82 1.08
CA TYR A 61 -0.04 -1.87 1.89
C TYR A 61 0.86 -3.11 1.92
N LEU A 62 1.10 -3.65 3.12
CA LEU A 62 1.62 -5.00 3.32
C LEU A 62 0.56 -5.86 4.01
N LEU A 63 0.10 -6.90 3.32
CA LEU A 63 -0.83 -7.89 3.86
C LEU A 63 -0.05 -9.11 4.36
N VAL A 64 -0.13 -9.35 5.67
CA VAL A 64 0.44 -10.54 6.31
C VAL A 64 -0.70 -11.52 6.57
N ALA A 65 -0.72 -12.60 5.78
CA ALA A 65 -1.77 -13.61 5.84
C ALA A 65 -1.20 -15.00 6.19
N GLY A 66 -1.85 -15.74 7.08
CA GLY A 66 -1.40 -17.08 7.47
C GLY A 66 -1.93 -17.60 8.80
N ASP A 67 -1.17 -18.53 9.38
CA ASP A 67 -1.39 -19.02 10.75
C ASP A 67 -1.43 -17.84 11.75
N PRO A 68 -2.47 -17.72 12.60
CA PRO A 68 -2.63 -16.58 13.49
C PRO A 68 -1.45 -16.36 14.45
N ALA A 69 -0.86 -17.43 14.99
CA ALA A 69 0.27 -17.28 15.91
C ALA A 69 1.51 -16.72 15.21
N ARG A 70 1.74 -17.12 13.96
CA ARG A 70 2.82 -16.58 13.13
C ARG A 70 2.54 -15.15 12.68
N VAL A 71 1.32 -14.84 12.25
CA VAL A 71 0.93 -13.48 11.81
C VAL A 71 1.12 -12.49 12.95
N ARG A 72 0.60 -12.79 14.15
CA ARG A 72 0.78 -11.93 15.34
C ARG A 72 2.23 -11.65 15.66
N ARG A 73 3.11 -12.67 15.66
CA ARG A 73 4.56 -12.46 15.87
C ARG A 73 5.19 -11.58 14.80
N MET A 74 4.74 -11.67 13.55
CA MET A 74 5.30 -10.85 12.45
C MET A 74 4.88 -9.38 12.55
N VAL A 75 3.69 -9.10 13.09
CA VAL A 75 3.15 -7.74 13.17
C VAL A 75 3.35 -7.09 14.55
N GLU A 76 3.74 -7.85 15.57
CA GLU A 76 4.05 -7.37 16.92
C GLU A 76 4.95 -6.11 16.96
N PRO A 77 6.04 -6.01 16.15
CA PRO A 77 6.89 -4.82 16.16
C PRO A 77 6.20 -3.52 15.70
N PHE A 78 5.05 -3.64 15.02
CA PHE A 78 4.30 -2.49 14.50
C PHE A 78 3.16 -2.08 15.44
N VAL A 79 2.90 -2.80 16.53
CA VAL A 79 1.78 -2.50 17.44
C VAL A 79 1.98 -1.10 18.04
N GLY A 80 0.96 -0.24 17.93
CA GLY A 80 1.03 1.17 18.33
C GLY A 80 1.70 2.09 17.31
N SER A 81 2.17 1.55 16.18
CA SER A 81 2.60 2.35 15.02
C SER A 81 1.39 2.83 14.23
N PRO A 82 1.44 4.02 13.61
CA PRO A 82 0.44 4.43 12.62
C PRO A 82 0.36 3.50 11.40
N ALA A 83 1.33 2.61 11.22
CA ALA A 83 1.28 1.58 10.19
C ALA A 83 0.27 0.47 10.48
N LEU A 84 -0.01 0.18 11.75
CA LEU A 84 -1.09 -0.70 12.18
C LEU A 84 -2.29 0.15 12.58
N ASN A 85 -2.95 0.76 11.61
CA ASN A 85 -4.28 1.30 11.84
C ASN A 85 -5.30 0.18 11.66
N GLY A 86 -5.98 -0.16 12.76
CA GLY A 86 -6.89 -1.29 12.86
C GLY A 86 -7.98 -1.29 11.79
N THR A 87 -8.29 -2.52 11.37
CA THR A 87 -9.46 -2.98 10.62
C THR A 87 -10.67 -2.06 10.65
#